data_AF-A0A959J9Q0-F1
#
_entry.id   AF-A0A959J9Q0-F1
#
_cell.length_a   1.000
_cell.length_b   1.000
_cell.length_c   1.000
_cell.angle_alpha   90.00
_cell.angle_beta   90.00
_cell.angle_gamma   90.00
#
_symmetry.space_group_name_H-M   'P 1'
#
loop_
_entity.id
_entity.type
_entity.pdbx_description
1 polymer ?
#
loop_
_entity_poly.entity_id
_entity_poly.type
_entity_poly.pdbx_seq_one_letter_code
_entity_poly.pdbx_strand_id
1 'polypeptide(L)'
;MKKSKILMIIGTLFLLGLFVFPLWNITLEAPQYPDPIGMDIWITKITDHQPNDVKNINLMNHYVGMKEIPEHMKEFEVFPWVVGAMIALGLIFAFTGNYKLFLVWFILMVILGIAGMYDFYLWEYDYGHSLNPKAAIKFTTPDGSPMAYQPPLIGSKVILNFRAISLPMAGAYLLFTGMVISLIAFFVGKKEASKAQE
;
A
#
# COMPACT_ATOMS: atom_id res chain seq x y z
N MET A 1 -18.84 26.21 -11.35
CA MET A 1 -18.88 24.73 -11.42
C MET A 1 -19.72 24.19 -10.27
N LYS A 2 -20.46 23.09 -10.45
CA LYS A 2 -21.19 22.42 -9.36
C LYS A 2 -20.23 21.97 -8.26
N LYS A 3 -20.66 21.97 -6.98
CA LYS A 3 -19.79 21.62 -5.84
C LYS A 3 -19.30 20.18 -5.95
N SER A 4 -20.17 19.28 -6.42
CA SER A 4 -19.83 17.87 -6.68
C SER A 4 -18.66 17.69 -7.66
N LYS A 5 -18.59 18.50 -8.72
CA LYS A 5 -17.46 18.45 -9.68
C LYS A 5 -16.14 18.84 -9.02
N ILE A 6 -16.15 19.90 -8.21
CA ILE A 6 -14.94 20.38 -7.52
C ILE A 6 -14.44 19.32 -6.54
N LEU A 7 -15.35 18.72 -5.76
CA LEU A 7 -15.00 17.63 -4.84
C LEU A 7 -14.42 16.42 -5.59
N MET A 8 -15.02 16.02 -6.73
CA MET A 8 -14.47 14.93 -7.53
C MET A 8 -13.05 15.24 -8.01
N ILE A 9 -12.80 16.44 -8.54
CA ILE A 9 -11.46 16.85 -8.98
C ILE A 9 -10.47 16.80 -7.82
N ILE A 10 -10.80 17.38 -6.67
CA ILE A 10 -9.93 17.38 -5.49
C ILE A 10 -9.65 15.93 -5.05
N GLY A 11 -10.68 15.10 -4.93
CA GLY A 11 -10.53 13.70 -4.52
C GLY A 11 -9.65 12.90 -5.48
N THR A 12 -9.80 13.11 -6.79
CA THR A 12 -8.94 12.49 -7.79
C THR A 12 -7.49 12.99 -7.72
N LEU A 13 -7.27 14.29 -7.53
CA LEU A 13 -5.92 14.86 -7.46
C LEU A 13 -5.13 14.39 -6.22
N PHE A 14 -5.81 13.96 -5.15
CA PHE A 14 -5.14 13.38 -3.99
C PHE A 14 -4.35 12.10 -4.32
N LEU A 15 -4.71 11.38 -5.39
CA LEU A 15 -3.93 10.22 -5.86
C LEU A 15 -2.51 10.61 -6.30
N LEU A 16 -2.27 11.89 -6.67
CA LEU A 16 -0.92 12.37 -6.97
C LEU A 16 0.02 12.23 -5.78
N GLY A 17 -0.52 12.19 -4.55
CA GLY A 17 0.25 11.93 -3.34
C GLY A 17 1.04 10.62 -3.40
N LEU A 18 0.56 9.61 -4.12
CA LEU A 18 1.25 8.32 -4.27
C LEU A 18 2.56 8.41 -5.05
N PHE A 19 2.74 9.46 -5.87
CA PHE A 19 3.99 9.69 -6.60
C PHE A 19 5.02 10.48 -5.78
N VAL A 20 4.61 11.10 -4.67
CA VAL A 20 5.43 12.02 -3.88
C VAL A 20 5.72 11.47 -2.49
N PHE A 21 4.87 10.59 -1.97
CA PHE A 21 5.00 10.01 -0.64
C PHE A 21 4.98 8.48 -0.69
N PRO A 22 5.64 7.80 0.27
CA PRO A 22 5.55 6.35 0.38
C PRO A 22 4.11 5.92 0.68
N LEU A 23 3.74 4.78 0.12
CA LEU A 23 2.43 4.16 0.33
C LEU A 23 2.39 3.44 1.68
N TRP A 24 3.47 2.73 2.02
CA TRP A 24 3.55 1.85 3.17
C TRP A 24 4.93 1.89 3.80
N ASN A 25 5.04 1.48 5.06
CA ASN A 25 6.31 1.29 5.74
C ASN A 25 6.27 -0.02 6.52
N ILE A 26 7.40 -0.74 6.47
CA ILE A 26 7.66 -1.89 7.33
C ILE A 26 8.93 -1.62 8.12
N THR A 27 8.81 -1.62 9.44
CA THR A 27 9.93 -1.46 10.39
C THR A 27 10.12 -2.72 11.22
N LEU A 28 11.37 -2.99 11.57
CA LEU A 28 11.80 -4.12 12.39
C LEU A 28 12.55 -3.56 13.60
N GLU A 29 11.95 -3.69 14.78
CA GLU A 29 12.63 -3.43 16.04
C GLU A 29 13.39 -4.69 16.47
N ALA A 30 14.68 -4.54 16.77
CA ALA A 30 15.56 -5.65 17.12
C ALA A 30 16.50 -5.25 18.25
N PRO A 31 16.84 -6.15 19.20
CA PRO A 31 17.83 -5.87 20.23
C PRO A 31 19.22 -5.48 19.70
N GLN A 32 19.55 -5.89 18.47
CA GLN A 32 20.83 -5.64 17.82
C GLN A 32 20.93 -4.25 17.19
N TYR A 33 19.81 -3.58 16.95
CA TYR A 33 19.75 -2.25 16.33
C TYR A 33 19.16 -1.26 17.34
N PRO A 34 19.94 -0.26 17.81
CA PRO A 34 19.45 0.75 18.75
C PRO A 34 18.25 1.53 18.21
N ASP A 35 18.28 1.83 16.91
CA ASP A 35 17.19 2.44 16.16
C ASP A 35 16.50 1.37 15.28
N PRO A 36 15.16 1.39 15.14
CA PRO A 36 14.46 0.48 14.26
C PRO A 36 14.90 0.63 12.80
N ILE A 37 15.20 -0.49 12.14
CA ILE A 37 15.50 -0.52 10.71
C ILE A 37 14.21 -0.73 9.92
N GLY A 38 14.07 -0.14 8.74
CA GLY A 38 12.86 -0.31 7.96
C GLY A 38 12.99 0.00 6.48
N MET A 39 11.89 -0.24 5.77
CA MET A 39 11.78 0.06 4.36
C MET A 39 10.49 0.80 4.06
N ASP A 40 10.61 1.81 3.21
CA ASP A 40 9.49 2.57 2.68
C ASP A 40 9.11 2.02 1.31
N ILE A 41 7.84 1.63 1.17
CA ILE A 41 7.27 1.04 -0.03
C ILE A 41 6.56 2.14 -0.80
N TRP A 42 7.05 2.45 -1.99
CA TRP A 42 6.47 3.37 -2.95
C TRP A 42 5.73 2.59 -4.03
N ILE A 43 4.86 3.26 -4.79
CA ILE A 43 4.21 2.63 -5.95
C ILE A 43 5.19 2.29 -7.09
N THR A 44 6.46 2.69 -7.00
CA THR A 44 7.50 2.51 -8.02
C THR A 44 8.74 1.76 -7.53
N LYS A 45 8.93 1.62 -6.22
CA LYS A 45 10.19 1.12 -5.63
C LYS A 45 10.06 0.86 -4.14
N ILE A 46 11.04 0.17 -3.60
CA ILE A 46 11.30 0.10 -2.16
C ILE A 46 12.56 0.93 -1.88
N THR A 47 12.55 1.70 -0.79
CA THR A 47 13.71 2.48 -0.35
C THR A 47 14.00 2.24 1.13
N ASP A 48 15.24 2.52 1.51
CA ASP A 48 15.67 2.67 2.89
C ASP A 48 14.75 3.64 3.66
N HIS A 49 14.34 3.25 4.86
CA HIS A 49 13.75 4.20 5.82
C HIS A 49 14.84 5.05 6.48
N GLN A 50 15.92 4.39 6.91
CA GLN A 50 17.19 4.99 7.30
C GLN A 50 18.36 4.44 6.45
N PRO A 51 19.47 5.18 6.31
CA PRO A 51 20.57 4.78 5.43
C PRO A 51 21.09 3.36 5.70
N ASN A 52 21.07 2.50 4.68
CA ASN A 52 21.49 1.10 4.71
C ASN A 52 20.52 0.12 5.38
N ASP A 53 19.30 0.52 5.72
CA ASP A 53 18.33 -0.36 6.35
C ASP A 53 18.00 -1.59 5.50
N VAL A 54 17.67 -1.42 4.21
CA VAL A 54 17.34 -2.53 3.32
C VAL A 54 18.52 -3.49 3.20
N LYS A 55 19.74 -2.96 3.16
CA LYS A 55 20.97 -3.78 3.16
C LYS A 55 21.11 -4.59 4.45
N ASN A 56 20.85 -3.97 5.61
CA ASN A 56 20.90 -4.63 6.91
C ASN A 56 19.81 -5.70 7.04
N ILE A 57 18.60 -5.43 6.53
CA ILE A 57 17.50 -6.39 6.47
C ILE A 57 17.89 -7.58 5.56
N ASN A 58 18.44 -7.32 4.38
CA ASN A 58 18.87 -8.38 3.46
C ASN A 58 19.99 -9.25 4.05
N LEU A 59 20.94 -8.64 4.77
CA LEU A 59 21.98 -9.39 5.49
C LEU A 59 21.36 -10.33 6.52
N MET A 60 20.38 -9.85 7.30
CA MET A 60 19.67 -10.68 8.26
C MET A 60 18.88 -11.80 7.58
N ASN A 61 18.15 -11.48 6.51
CA ASN A 61 17.37 -12.44 5.73
C ASN A 61 18.23 -13.60 5.23
N HIS A 62 19.44 -13.31 4.74
CA HIS A 62 20.39 -14.30 4.26
C HIS A 62 20.68 -15.39 5.31
N TYR A 63 20.84 -15.00 6.59
CA TYR A 63 21.13 -15.96 7.66
C TYR A 63 19.95 -16.85 8.05
N VAL A 64 18.72 -16.32 7.97
CA VAL A 64 17.49 -17.06 8.32
C VAL A 64 16.80 -17.71 7.12
N GLY A 65 17.38 -17.52 5.92
CA GLY A 65 16.90 -18.13 4.68
C GLY A 65 15.77 -17.38 3.98
N MET A 66 15.45 -16.16 4.39
CA MET A 66 14.47 -15.32 3.69
C MET A 66 15.04 -14.80 2.36
N LYS A 67 14.15 -14.46 1.43
CA LYS A 67 14.54 -13.83 0.16
C LYS A 67 15.11 -12.43 0.43
N GLU A 68 15.99 -11.97 -0.43
CA GLU A 68 16.35 -10.56 -0.45
C GLU A 68 15.15 -9.73 -0.90
N ILE A 69 15.00 -8.54 -0.33
CA ILE A 69 14.05 -7.54 -0.79
C ILE A 69 14.44 -7.19 -2.23
N PRO A 70 13.55 -7.43 -3.21
CA PRO A 70 13.92 -7.23 -4.59
C PRO A 70 13.98 -5.75 -4.93
N GLU A 71 15.01 -5.36 -5.69
CA GLU A 71 15.16 -3.98 -6.19
C GLU A 71 14.11 -3.65 -7.27
N HIS A 72 13.59 -4.68 -7.94
CA HIS A 72 12.62 -4.56 -9.01
C HIS A 72 11.47 -5.56 -8.83
N MET A 73 10.24 -5.08 -9.00
CA MET A 73 9.02 -5.87 -9.01
C MET A 73 8.18 -5.47 -10.22
N LYS A 74 7.48 -6.42 -10.85
CA LYS A 74 6.64 -6.12 -12.02
C LYS A 74 5.50 -5.18 -11.66
N GLU A 75 5.02 -5.29 -10.43
CA GLU A 75 3.98 -4.49 -9.81
C GLU A 75 4.36 -3.00 -9.82
N PHE A 76 5.64 -2.68 -9.59
CA PHE A 76 6.15 -1.31 -9.61
C PHE A 76 6.18 -0.69 -11.01
N GLU A 77 6.23 -1.50 -12.06
CA GLU A 77 6.09 -1.02 -13.43
C GLU A 77 4.62 -0.75 -13.77
N VAL A 78 3.68 -1.51 -13.19
CA VAL A 78 2.25 -1.44 -13.50
C VAL A 78 1.52 -0.39 -12.67
N PHE A 79 1.81 -0.26 -11.38
CA PHE A 79 1.09 0.65 -10.47
C PHE A 79 1.08 2.12 -10.92
N PRO A 80 2.19 2.73 -11.38
CA PRO A 80 2.19 4.11 -11.85
C PRO A 80 1.19 4.35 -13.00
N TRP A 81 1.10 3.40 -13.93
CA TRP A 81 0.15 3.46 -15.05
C TRP A 81 -1.30 3.30 -14.59
N VAL A 82 -1.56 2.37 -13.67
CA VAL A 82 -2.91 2.19 -13.11
C VAL A 82 -3.36 3.44 -12.35
N VAL A 83 -2.51 4.00 -11.48
CA VAL A 83 -2.81 5.23 -10.74
C VAL A 83 -3.00 6.41 -11.71
N GLY A 84 -2.12 6.57 -12.70
CA GLY A 84 -2.24 7.61 -13.72
C GLY A 84 -3.53 7.50 -14.54
N ALA A 85 -3.92 6.29 -14.94
CA ALA A 85 -5.16 6.02 -15.64
C ALA A 85 -6.39 6.36 -14.77
N MET A 86 -6.35 6.03 -13.47
CA MET A 86 -7.43 6.36 -12.53
C MET A 86 -7.55 7.87 -12.27
N ILE A 87 -6.42 8.60 -12.26
CA ILE A 87 -6.42 10.06 -12.20
C ILE A 87 -7.09 10.63 -13.46
N ALA A 88 -6.65 10.21 -14.65
CA ALA A 88 -7.23 10.68 -15.91
C ALA A 88 -8.74 10.39 -15.99
N LEU A 89 -9.15 9.16 -15.63
CA LEU A 89 -10.55 8.74 -15.62
C LEU A 89 -11.39 9.56 -14.62
N GLY A 90 -10.86 9.80 -13.42
CA GLY A 90 -11.52 10.60 -12.40
C GLY A 90 -11.76 12.05 -12.85
N LEU A 91 -10.77 12.65 -13.50
CA LEU A 91 -10.90 13.98 -14.09
C LEU A 91 -11.93 14.01 -15.23
N ILE A 92 -11.90 13.02 -16.14
CA ILE A 92 -12.90 12.89 -17.22
C ILE A 92 -14.31 12.85 -16.63
N PHE A 93 -14.55 11.99 -15.64
CA PHE A 93 -15.86 11.88 -15.00
C PHE A 93 -16.28 13.18 -14.31
N ALA A 94 -15.35 13.85 -13.63
CA ALA A 94 -15.60 15.14 -13.00
C ALA A 94 -16.07 16.20 -14.01
N PHE A 95 -15.43 16.28 -15.18
CA PHE A 95 -15.84 17.20 -16.24
C PHE A 95 -17.19 16.82 -16.86
N THR A 96 -17.46 15.52 -17.09
CA THR A 96 -18.78 15.04 -17.53
C THR A 96 -19.88 15.45 -16.54
N GLY A 97 -19.62 15.36 -15.23
CA GLY A 97 -20.54 15.84 -14.19
C GLY A 97 -21.73 14.95 -13.88
N ASN A 98 -21.73 13.71 -14.36
CA ASN A 98 -22.74 12.73 -14.01
C ASN A 98 -22.36 12.09 -12.67
N TYR A 99 -23.12 12.40 -11.62
CA TYR A 99 -22.84 11.92 -10.26
C TYR A 99 -22.75 10.39 -10.17
N LYS A 100 -23.47 9.64 -11.02
CA LYS A 100 -23.39 8.17 -11.06
C LYS A 100 -21.98 7.69 -11.44
N LEU A 101 -21.27 8.43 -12.28
CA LEU A 101 -19.90 8.10 -12.66
C LEU A 101 -18.92 8.26 -11.48
N PHE A 102 -19.21 9.16 -10.54
CA PHE A 102 -18.38 9.29 -9.32
C PHE A 102 -18.48 8.03 -8.45
N LEU A 103 -19.67 7.42 -8.38
CA LEU A 103 -19.85 6.14 -7.69
C LEU A 103 -19.15 5.00 -8.45
N VAL A 104 -19.23 4.97 -9.78
CA VAL A 104 -18.50 3.98 -10.59
C VAL A 104 -17.00 4.07 -10.33
N TRP A 105 -16.43 5.28 -10.35
CA TRP A 105 -15.01 5.49 -10.06
C TRP A 105 -14.64 5.06 -8.64
N PHE A 106 -15.46 5.40 -7.64
CA PHE A 106 -15.23 4.97 -6.26
C PHE A 106 -15.22 3.43 -6.13
N ILE A 107 -16.18 2.74 -6.75
CA ILE A 107 -16.24 1.27 -6.74
C ILE A 107 -15.00 0.67 -7.42
N LEU A 108 -14.58 1.23 -8.56
CA LEU A 108 -13.35 0.81 -9.23
C LEU A 108 -12.12 0.97 -8.32
N MET A 109 -12.00 2.10 -7.63
CA MET A 109 -10.91 2.33 -6.67
C MET A 109 -10.95 1.34 -5.49
N VAL A 110 -12.13 1.00 -4.98
CA VAL A 110 -12.27 -0.03 -3.93
C VAL A 110 -11.81 -1.39 -4.43
N ILE A 111 -12.23 -1.79 -5.64
CA ILE A 111 -11.82 -3.07 -6.24
C ILE A 111 -10.30 -3.11 -6.43
N LEU A 112 -9.71 -2.06 -6.98
CA LEU A 112 -8.26 -1.95 -7.16
C LEU A 112 -7.51 -1.93 -5.83
N GLY A 113 -8.04 -1.25 -4.81
CA GLY A 113 -7.48 -1.24 -3.47
C GLY A 113 -7.48 -2.62 -2.82
N ILE A 114 -8.59 -3.36 -2.92
CA ILE A 114 -8.68 -4.74 -2.42
C ILE A 114 -7.70 -5.64 -3.17
N ALA A 115 -7.63 -5.51 -4.51
CA ALA A 115 -6.68 -6.28 -5.31
C ALA A 115 -5.23 -6.00 -4.91
N GLY A 116 -4.86 -4.73 -4.72
CA GLY A 116 -3.52 -4.34 -4.26
C GLY A 116 -3.19 -4.86 -2.85
N MET A 117 -4.13 -4.77 -1.90
CA MET A 117 -3.91 -5.33 -0.55
C MET A 117 -3.80 -6.85 -0.55
N TYR A 118 -4.56 -7.54 -1.42
CA TYR A 118 -4.49 -8.99 -1.58
C TYR A 118 -3.16 -9.42 -2.19
N ASP A 119 -2.72 -8.73 -3.24
CA ASP A 119 -1.42 -8.94 -3.86
C ASP A 119 -0.27 -8.71 -2.86
N PHE A 120 -0.34 -7.63 -2.08
CA PHE A 120 0.62 -7.36 -1.01
C PHE A 120 0.65 -8.47 0.05
N TYR A 121 -0.50 -8.97 0.47
CA TYR A 121 -0.58 -10.12 1.38
C TYR A 121 0.07 -11.38 0.80
N LEU A 122 -0.16 -11.67 -0.49
CA LEU A 122 0.46 -12.81 -1.16
C LEU A 122 1.98 -12.69 -1.21
N TRP A 123 2.47 -11.49 -1.50
CA TRP A 123 3.90 -11.19 -1.49
C TRP A 123 4.50 -11.38 -0.09
N GLU A 124 3.89 -10.81 0.96
CA GLU A 124 4.34 -10.99 2.35
C GLU A 124 4.32 -12.47 2.78
N TYR A 125 3.27 -13.21 2.37
CA TYR A 125 3.14 -14.61 2.69
C TYR A 125 4.25 -15.44 2.05
N ASP A 126 4.48 -15.28 0.74
CA ASP A 126 5.56 -15.96 0.03
C ASP A 126 6.94 -15.58 0.62
N TYR A 127 7.16 -14.29 0.87
CA TYR A 127 8.39 -13.78 1.49
C TYR A 127 8.65 -14.38 2.88
N GLY A 128 7.60 -14.55 3.69
CA GLY A 128 7.69 -15.09 5.05
C GLY A 128 7.75 -16.61 5.18
N HIS A 129 7.32 -17.37 4.15
CA HIS A 129 7.18 -18.83 4.20
C HIS A 129 8.13 -19.58 3.26
N SER A 130 8.64 -18.93 2.20
CA SER A 130 9.53 -19.55 1.22
C SER A 130 10.99 -19.42 1.65
N LEU A 131 11.36 -20.17 2.69
CA LEU A 131 12.68 -20.13 3.32
C LEU A 131 13.66 -21.12 2.69
N ASN A 132 14.91 -20.70 2.52
CA ASN A 132 15.98 -21.56 2.02
C ASN A 132 16.33 -22.66 3.06
N PRO A 133 16.16 -23.95 2.73
CA PRO A 133 16.47 -25.04 3.64
C PRO A 133 17.96 -25.21 3.94
N LYS A 134 18.86 -24.44 3.30
CA LYS A 134 20.30 -24.41 3.57
C LYS A 134 20.73 -23.22 4.43
N ALA A 135 19.80 -22.43 4.96
CA ALA A 135 20.10 -21.30 5.83
C ALA A 135 20.91 -21.71 7.07
N ALA A 136 21.80 -20.83 7.51
CA ALA A 136 22.68 -21.06 8.66
C ALA A 136 21.89 -21.14 9.98
N ILE A 137 20.83 -20.34 10.10
CA ILE A 137 19.97 -20.29 11.28
C ILE A 137 18.56 -20.76 10.89
N LYS A 138 18.02 -21.71 11.65
CA LYS A 138 16.67 -22.22 11.45
C LYS A 138 15.95 -22.26 12.78
N PHE A 139 14.77 -21.66 12.80
CA PHE A 139 13.86 -21.75 13.92
C PHE A 139 12.71 -22.68 13.55
N THR A 140 12.34 -23.55 14.47
CA THR A 140 11.20 -24.45 14.32
C THR A 140 10.16 -24.12 15.37
N THR A 141 8.88 -24.27 15.00
CA THR A 141 7.78 -24.24 15.95
C THR A 141 7.78 -25.50 16.84
N PRO A 142 6.99 -25.54 17.93
CA PRO A 142 6.95 -26.69 18.84
C PRO A 142 6.56 -28.03 18.18
N ASP A 143 5.89 -27.97 17.03
CA ASP A 143 5.50 -29.12 16.21
C ASP A 143 6.60 -29.59 15.24
N GLY A 144 7.76 -28.92 15.22
CA GLY A 144 8.91 -29.24 14.38
C GLY A 144 8.86 -28.65 12.96
N SER A 145 7.83 -27.88 12.60
CA SER A 145 7.78 -27.20 11.31
C SER A 145 8.64 -25.93 11.27
N PRO A 146 9.14 -25.48 10.11
CA PRO A 146 9.89 -24.22 10.00
C PRO A 146 9.05 -23.02 10.43
N MET A 147 9.59 -22.17 11.29
CA MET A 147 8.91 -20.95 11.73
C MET A 147 8.85 -19.94 10.57
N ALA A 148 7.65 -19.41 10.30
CA ALA A 148 7.45 -18.36 9.31
C ALA A 148 7.79 -16.98 9.89
N TYR A 149 8.40 -16.13 9.06
CA TYR A 149 8.79 -14.76 9.42
C TYR A 149 7.88 -13.70 8.78
N GLN A 150 6.66 -14.07 8.41
CA GLN A 150 5.72 -13.15 7.77
C GLN A 150 5.38 -11.96 8.70
N PRO A 151 5.70 -10.70 8.29
CA PRO A 151 5.24 -9.51 8.99
C PRO A 151 3.71 -9.38 8.92
N PRO A 152 3.07 -8.63 9.83
CA PRO A 152 1.62 -8.41 9.72
C PRO A 152 1.33 -7.52 8.51
N LEU A 153 0.22 -7.75 7.80
CA LEU A 153 -0.21 -6.87 6.71
C LEU A 153 -0.46 -5.43 7.22
N ILE A 154 -1.05 -5.32 8.41
CA ILE A 154 -1.26 -4.05 9.13
C ILE A 154 -1.07 -4.32 10.63
N GLY A 155 -0.35 -3.44 11.32
CA GLY A 155 -0.17 -3.47 12.78
C GLY A 155 1.22 -3.93 13.19
N SER A 156 1.32 -4.65 14.32
CA SER A 156 2.62 -5.14 14.82
C SER A 156 2.56 -6.59 15.26
N LYS A 157 3.62 -7.35 15.00
CA LYS A 157 3.76 -8.75 15.38
C LYS A 157 5.17 -9.02 15.89
N VAL A 158 5.28 -9.73 17.01
CA VAL A 158 6.56 -10.21 17.52
C VAL A 158 6.90 -11.54 16.84
N ILE A 159 8.10 -11.61 16.27
CA ILE A 159 8.65 -12.77 15.58
C ILE A 159 10.02 -13.04 16.20
N LEU A 160 10.11 -14.09 17.02
CA LEU A 160 11.28 -14.36 17.86
C LEU A 160 11.61 -13.17 18.76
N ASN A 161 12.79 -12.56 18.56
CA ASN A 161 13.26 -11.39 19.30
C ASN A 161 13.04 -10.08 18.53
N PHE A 162 12.36 -10.12 17.38
CA PHE A 162 12.08 -8.96 16.56
C PHE A 162 10.62 -8.55 16.70
N ARG A 163 10.34 -7.26 16.60
CA ARG A 163 8.97 -6.76 16.43
C ARG A 163 8.85 -6.13 15.05
N ALA A 164 8.07 -6.76 14.18
CA ALA A 164 7.74 -6.24 12.87
C ALA A 164 6.50 -5.33 12.99
N ILE A 165 6.59 -4.12 12.46
CA ILE A 165 5.53 -3.12 12.42
C ILE A 165 5.28 -2.76 10.96
N SER A 166 4.04 -2.85 10.51
CA SER A 166 3.63 -2.60 9.13
C SER A 166 2.46 -1.63 9.12
N LEU A 167 2.65 -0.44 8.56
CA LEU A 167 1.67 0.64 8.63
C LEU A 167 1.55 1.44 7.32
N PRO A 168 0.34 1.94 7.01
CA PRO A 168 0.15 2.88 5.91
C PRO A 168 0.91 4.18 6.17
N MET A 169 1.45 4.75 5.10
CA MET A 169 2.17 6.02 5.11
C MET A 169 1.33 7.14 4.45
N ALA A 170 1.92 8.34 4.34
CA ALA A 170 1.23 9.53 3.82
C ALA A 170 0.57 9.31 2.44
N GLY A 171 1.19 8.52 1.55
CA GLY A 171 0.60 8.17 0.26
C GLY A 171 -0.73 7.41 0.41
N ALA A 172 -0.80 6.43 1.31
CA ALA A 172 -2.03 5.68 1.59
C ALA A 172 -3.11 6.57 2.22
N TYR A 173 -2.74 7.45 3.16
CA TYR A 173 -3.69 8.37 3.77
C TYR A 173 -4.29 9.37 2.76
N LEU A 174 -3.47 9.88 1.83
CA LEU A 174 -3.95 10.76 0.76
C LEU A 174 -4.86 10.00 -0.21
N LEU A 175 -4.50 8.78 -0.61
CA LEU A 175 -5.36 7.91 -1.42
C LEU A 175 -6.73 7.70 -0.76
N PHE A 176 -6.75 7.27 0.50
CA PHE A 176 -7.99 7.01 1.24
C PHE A 176 -8.85 8.28 1.37
N THR A 177 -8.20 9.41 1.70
CA THR A 177 -8.88 10.71 1.79
C THR A 177 -9.49 11.11 0.44
N GLY A 178 -8.76 10.90 -0.66
CA GLY A 178 -9.25 11.14 -2.01
C GLY A 178 -10.50 10.33 -2.35
N MET A 179 -10.50 9.04 -1.99
CA MET A 179 -11.65 8.14 -2.16
C MET A 179 -12.86 8.56 -1.31
N VAL A 180 -12.65 8.99 -0.07
CA VAL A 180 -13.74 9.51 0.79
C VAL A 180 -14.32 10.79 0.18
N ILE A 181 -13.49 11.71 -0.30
CA ILE A 181 -13.94 12.93 -0.97
C ILE A 181 -14.73 12.61 -2.24
N SER A 182 -14.31 11.65 -3.07
CA SER A 182 -15.06 11.25 -4.26
C SER A 182 -16.43 10.64 -3.92
N LEU A 183 -16.51 9.88 -2.82
CA LEU A 183 -17.78 9.35 -2.32
C LEU A 183 -18.71 10.47 -1.83
N ILE A 184 -18.17 11.47 -1.13
CA ILE A 184 -18.93 12.69 -0.76
C ILE A 184 -19.40 13.42 -2.02
N ALA A 185 -18.57 13.51 -3.07
CA ALA A 185 -18.93 14.11 -4.35
C ALA A 185 -20.15 13.43 -4.99
N PHE A 186 -20.27 12.11 -4.90
CA PHE A 186 -21.45 11.36 -5.34
C PHE A 186 -22.71 11.81 -4.58
N PHE A 187 -22.69 11.85 -3.25
CA PHE A 187 -23.86 12.23 -2.45
C PHE A 187 -24.26 13.69 -2.69
N VAL A 188 -23.30 14.60 -2.82
CA VAL A 188 -23.55 16.00 -3.17
C VAL A 188 -24.15 16.10 -4.58
N GLY A 189 -23.58 15.39 -5.55
CA GLY A 189 -24.06 15.37 -6.93
C GLY A 189 -25.49 14.81 -7.06
N LYS A 190 -25.83 13.79 -6.27
CA LYS A 190 -27.19 13.24 -6.19
C LYS A 190 -28.19 14.28 -5.68
N LYS A 191 -27.83 15.04 -4.63
CA LYS A 191 -28.67 16.14 -4.09
C LYS A 191 -28.80 17.31 -5.07
N GLU A 192 -27.73 17.67 -5.78
CA GLU A 192 -27.76 18.71 -6.82
C GLU A 192 -28.62 18.30 -8.02
N ALA A 193 -28.73 17.01 -8.32
CA ALA A 193 -29.59 16.49 -9.39
C ALA A 193 -31.08 16.47 -9.01
N SER A 194 -31.42 16.09 -7.77
CA SER A 194 -32.83 16.08 -7.32
C SER A 194 -33.43 17.49 -7.28
N LYS A 195 -32.67 18.48 -6.77
CA LYS A 195 -33.10 19.88 -6.73
C LYS A 195 -33.29 20.54 -8.09
N ALA A 196 -32.72 19.97 -9.15
CA ALA A 196 -32.90 20.48 -10.50
C ALA A 196 -34.15 19.91 -11.20
N GLN A 197 -34.81 18.93 -10.57
CA GLN A 197 -36.03 18.28 -11.05
C GLN A 197 -37.29 18.77 -10.29
N GLU A 198 -37.10 19.49 -9.19
CA GLU A 198 -38.12 20.28 -8.46
C GLU A 198 -38.25 21.67 -9.10
#